data_AF-A0AAW1RKG9-F1
#
_entry.id   AF-A0AAW1RKG9-F1
#
_cell.length_a   1.000
_cell.length_b   1.000
_cell.length_c   1.000
_cell.angle_alpha   90.00
_cell.angle_beta   90.00
_cell.angle_gamma   90.00
#
_symmetry.space_group_name_H-M   'P 1'
#
loop_
_entity.id
_entity.type
_entity.pdbx_description
1 polymer ?
#
loop_
_entity_poly.entity_id
_entity_poly.type
_entity_poly.pdbx_seq_one_letter_code
_entity_poly.pdbx_strand_id
1 'polypeptide(L)'
;MLRFVSSLSRTARSQKSQHLRTLQAFRGFAAQPDPLGEAGPDWTNPAAVLYKANDLRFEPHELPAEIARGHVRVAVRAVGICASDVHYLKKGRIGGNIVKQPMVIGHESAG
;
A
#
# COMPACT_ATOMS: atom_id res chain seq x y z
N MET A 1 45.76 3.86 -40.27
CA MET A 1 45.80 3.85 -38.80
C MET A 1 44.37 4.03 -38.28
N LEU A 2 43.95 3.14 -37.39
CA LEU A 2 42.57 2.74 -37.07
C LEU A 2 41.60 3.85 -36.64
N ARG A 3 40.38 3.80 -37.19
CA ARG A 3 39.17 4.42 -36.63
C ARG A 3 38.63 3.51 -35.52
N PHE A 4 38.46 4.03 -34.30
CA PHE A 4 37.71 3.36 -33.23
C PHE A 4 36.36 4.06 -33.04
N VAL A 5 35.29 3.41 -33.48
CA VAL A 5 33.91 3.80 -33.21
C VAL A 5 33.51 3.10 -31.91
N SER A 6 33.41 3.82 -30.79
CA SER A 6 32.88 3.24 -29.55
C SER A 6 31.34 3.26 -29.59
N SER A 7 30.77 2.20 -30.14
CA SER A 7 29.36 1.86 -29.99
C SER A 7 29.10 1.45 -28.54
N LEU A 8 28.77 2.42 -27.68
CA LEU A 8 28.18 2.15 -26.38
C LEU A 8 26.66 2.06 -26.57
N SER A 9 26.17 0.83 -26.49
CA SER A 9 24.78 0.42 -26.61
C SER A 9 23.83 1.28 -25.75
N ARG A 10 22.79 1.85 -26.38
CA ARG A 10 21.73 2.62 -25.72
C ARG A 10 20.82 1.78 -24.81
N THR A 11 21.01 0.47 -24.75
CA THR A 11 20.10 -0.48 -24.09
C THR A 11 20.35 -0.62 -22.59
N ALA A 12 21.59 -0.46 -22.10
CA ALA A 12 21.92 -0.64 -20.68
C ALA A 12 21.52 0.55 -19.78
N ARG A 13 21.28 1.74 -20.37
CA ARG A 13 20.86 2.94 -19.64
C ARG A 13 19.34 2.97 -19.37
N SER A 14 18.57 2.17 -20.11
CA SER A 14 17.11 2.11 -20.02
C SER A 14 16.61 1.33 -18.79
N GLN A 15 17.14 0.12 -18.54
CA GLN A 15 16.69 -0.75 -17.45
C GLN A 15 17.04 -0.23 -16.04
N LYS A 16 18.17 0.46 -15.87
CA LYS A 16 18.50 1.10 -14.57
C LYS A 16 17.57 2.26 -14.24
N SER A 17 17.02 2.96 -15.24
CA SER A 17 16.09 4.08 -15.01
C SER A 17 14.68 3.61 -14.64
N GLN A 18 14.27 2.43 -15.13
CA GLN A 18 12.98 1.84 -14.80
C GLN A 18 12.96 1.29 -13.36
N HIS A 19 14.07 0.76 -12.87
CA HIS A 19 14.19 0.31 -11.48
C HIS A 19 14.24 1.46 -10.45
N LEU A 20 14.80 2.61 -10.83
CA LEU A 20 14.92 3.77 -9.94
C LEU A 20 13.62 4.58 -9.83
N ARG A 21 12.73 4.52 -10.83
CA ARG A 21 11.41 5.17 -10.78
C ARG A 21 10.42 4.46 -9.86
N THR A 22 10.56 3.15 -9.64
CA THR A 22 9.70 2.39 -8.71
C THR A 22 10.01 2.72 -7.25
N LEU A 23 11.27 3.03 -6.92
CA LEU A 23 11.70 3.39 -5.57
C LEU A 23 11.34 4.82 -5.16
N GLN A 24 11.03 5.69 -6.13
CA GLN A 24 10.56 7.06 -5.85
C GLN A 24 9.06 7.11 -5.51
N ALA A 25 8.26 6.11 -5.90
CA ALA A 25 6.83 6.04 -5.57
C ALA A 25 6.55 5.78 -4.09
N PHE A 26 7.52 5.22 -3.34
CA PHE A 26 7.41 5.00 -1.90
C PHE A 26 7.78 6.23 -1.05
N ARG A 27 8.38 7.26 -1.64
CA ARG A 27 8.84 8.47 -0.92
C ARG A 27 7.75 9.52 -0.71
N GLY A 28 6.49 9.20 -0.99
CA GLY A 28 5.36 10.13 -0.87
C GLY A 28 4.52 10.02 0.41
N PHE A 29 4.82 9.08 1.31
CA PHE A 29 3.98 8.83 2.48
C PHE A 29 4.76 8.99 3.79
N ALA A 30 5.17 10.22 4.08
CA ALA A 30 5.60 10.56 5.43
C ALA A 30 4.35 10.75 6.31
N ALA A 31 3.93 9.69 6.99
CA ALA A 31 3.21 9.81 8.24
C ALA A 31 4.17 9.39 9.36
N GLN A 32 4.58 10.33 10.21
CA GLN A 32 5.17 10.10 11.53
C GLN A 32 4.71 11.26 12.43
N PRO A 33 4.41 11.08 13.73
CA PRO A 33 4.86 10.00 14.63
C PRO A 33 3.71 9.30 15.39
N ASP A 34 4.04 8.27 16.18
CA ASP A 34 3.29 7.88 17.40
C ASP A 34 4.21 7.06 18.31
N PRO A 35 4.20 7.23 19.65
CA PRO A 35 4.08 6.01 20.44
C PRO A 35 3.18 6.02 21.70
N LEU A 36 2.70 7.15 22.25
CA LEU A 36 2.09 7.20 23.61
C LEU A 36 1.12 8.39 23.89
N GLY A 37 0.28 8.81 22.92
CA GLY A 37 -0.79 9.80 23.15
C GLY A 37 -0.31 11.25 22.96
N GLU A 38 -0.95 12.09 22.16
CA GLU A 38 -2.38 12.28 21.92
C GLU A 38 -2.72 12.06 20.44
N ALA A 39 -3.89 11.48 20.14
CA ALA A 39 -4.41 11.42 18.77
C ALA A 39 -4.76 12.84 18.31
N GLY A 40 -3.76 13.57 17.78
CA GLY A 40 -3.96 14.88 17.18
C GLY A 40 -4.82 14.81 15.91
N PRO A 41 -5.49 15.91 15.53
CA PRO A 41 -6.42 15.97 14.40
C PRO A 41 -5.78 15.73 13.02
N ASP A 42 -4.45 15.70 12.94
CA ASP A 42 -3.70 15.66 11.67
C ASP A 42 -3.12 14.27 11.34
N TRP A 43 -3.49 13.21 12.08
CA TRP A 43 -3.05 11.86 11.75
C TRP A 43 -3.72 11.37 10.47
N THR A 44 -2.91 11.06 9.45
CA THR A 44 -3.40 10.39 8.25
C THR A 44 -3.54 8.90 8.51
N ASN A 45 -4.72 8.35 8.23
CA ASN A 45 -5.00 6.91 8.34
C ASN A 45 -5.11 6.31 6.94
N PRO A 46 -4.01 6.00 6.24
CA PRO A 46 -4.09 5.36 4.94
C PRO A 46 -4.57 3.91 5.06
N ALA A 47 -5.33 3.46 4.08
CA ALA A 47 -5.76 2.09 3.96
C ALA A 47 -5.50 1.54 2.54
N ALA A 48 -5.26 0.24 2.45
CA ALA A 48 -5.29 -0.50 1.20
C ALA A 48 -6.74 -0.89 0.89
N VAL A 49 -7.37 -0.17 -0.04
CA VAL A 49 -8.79 -0.31 -0.38
C VAL A 49 -8.95 -1.00 -1.73
N LEU A 50 -9.63 -2.15 -1.74
CA LEU A 50 -9.95 -2.93 -2.91
C LEU A 50 -11.35 -2.56 -3.43
N TYR A 51 -11.42 -2.00 -4.63
CA TYR A 51 -12.68 -1.60 -5.27
C TYR A 51 -13.30 -2.72 -6.09
N LYS A 52 -12.46 -3.47 -6.81
CA LYS A 52 -12.80 -4.63 -7.64
C LYS A 52 -11.53 -5.42 -7.96
N ALA A 53 -11.67 -6.54 -8.67
CA ALA A 53 -10.51 -7.32 -9.10
C ALA A 53 -9.48 -6.45 -9.83
N ASN A 54 -8.23 -6.51 -9.36
CA ASN A 54 -7.06 -5.75 -9.82
C ASN A 54 -7.16 -4.21 -9.66
N ASP A 55 -8.07 -3.70 -8.83
CA ASP A 55 -8.20 -2.27 -8.50
C ASP A 55 -7.99 -2.07 -7.00
N LEU A 56 -6.72 -2.12 -6.58
CA LEU A 56 -6.28 -1.86 -5.22
C LEU A 56 -5.63 -0.47 -5.16
N ARG A 57 -6.08 0.35 -4.23
CA ARG A 57 -5.60 1.72 -4.04
C ARG A 57 -5.13 1.90 -2.61
N PHE A 58 -4.16 2.78 -2.44
CA PHE A 58 -3.70 3.20 -1.12
C PHE A 58 -4.16 4.64 -0.93
N GLU A 59 -5.13 4.86 -0.06
CA GLU A 59 -5.83 6.13 0.09
C GLU A 59 -6.14 6.45 1.55
N PRO A 60 -6.29 7.74 1.92
CA PRO A 60 -6.75 8.12 3.25
C PRO A 60 -8.12 7.51 3.56
N HIS A 61 -8.29 7.05 4.79
CA HIS A 61 -9.51 6.45 5.29
C HIS A 61 -9.94 7.12 6.59
N GLU A 62 -11.18 7.59 6.63
CA GLU A 62 -11.73 8.26 7.81
C GLU A 62 -11.98 7.25 8.94
N LEU A 63 -11.54 7.59 10.13
CA LEU A 63 -11.87 6.84 11.34
C LEU A 63 -13.03 7.51 12.07
N PRO A 64 -13.87 6.73 12.78
CA PRO A 64 -14.85 7.30 13.68
C PRO A 64 -14.18 8.24 14.69
N ALA A 65 -14.76 9.42 14.94
CA ALA A 65 -14.21 10.38 15.89
C ALA A 65 -14.13 9.78 17.31
N GLU A 66 -15.18 9.07 17.72
CA GLU A 66 -15.30 8.45 19.04
C GLU A 66 -15.07 6.93 19.00
N ILE A 67 -14.51 6.40 20.09
CA ILE A 67 -14.31 4.95 20.27
C ILE A 67 -15.41 4.41 21.17
N ALA A 68 -16.18 3.44 20.67
CA ALA A 68 -17.26 2.82 21.44
C ALA A 68 -16.72 2.07 22.66
N ARG A 69 -17.53 1.97 23.73
CA ARG A 69 -17.16 1.21 24.94
C ARG A 69 -16.75 -0.22 24.58
N GLY A 70 -15.64 -0.67 25.16
CA GLY A 70 -15.10 -2.02 24.90
C GLY A 70 -14.30 -2.16 23.61
N HIS A 71 -14.08 -1.07 22.87
CA HIS A 71 -13.20 -1.03 21.69
C HIS A 71 -11.93 -0.25 22.01
N VAL A 72 -10.89 -0.47 21.20
CA VAL A 72 -9.61 0.24 21.28
C VAL A 72 -9.21 0.72 19.89
N ARG A 73 -8.43 1.80 19.82
CA ARG A 73 -7.77 2.25 18.59
C ARG A 73 -6.33 1.76 18.62
N VAL A 74 -5.92 1.09 17.55
CA VAL A 74 -4.58 0.51 17.42
C VAL A 74 -3.85 1.23 16.29
N ALA A 75 -2.66 1.72 16.57
CA ALA A 75 -1.74 2.21 15.56
C ALA A 75 -1.05 1.01 14.88
N VAL A 76 -1.67 0.47 13.83
CA VAL A 76 -1.17 -0.72 13.12
C VAL A 76 0.26 -0.48 12.63
N ARG A 77 1.21 -1.32 13.09
CA ARG A 77 2.64 -1.25 12.73
C ARG A 77 3.03 -2.23 11.63
N ALA A 78 2.39 -3.39 11.61
CA ALA A 78 2.67 -4.45 10.65
C ALA A 78 1.39 -5.21 10.28
N VAL A 79 1.31 -5.64 9.02
CA VAL A 79 0.25 -6.51 8.50
C VAL A 79 0.87 -7.57 7.60
N GLY A 80 0.61 -8.84 7.90
CA GLY A 80 0.93 -9.98 7.03
C GLY A 80 -0.01 -10.02 5.82
N ILE A 81 0.51 -10.48 4.68
CA ILE A 81 -0.30 -10.72 3.47
C ILE A 81 -0.67 -12.19 3.43
N CYS A 82 -1.96 -12.48 3.45
CA CYS A 82 -2.48 -13.83 3.34
C CYS A 82 -2.79 -14.20 1.88
N ALA A 83 -2.91 -15.49 1.61
CA ALA A 83 -3.36 -16.00 0.30
C ALA A 83 -4.77 -15.49 -0.07
N SER A 84 -5.63 -15.27 0.93
CA SER A 84 -6.98 -14.73 0.73
C SER A 84 -6.95 -13.28 0.24
N ASP A 85 -6.05 -12.43 0.74
CA ASP A 85 -5.88 -11.06 0.24
C ASP A 85 -5.50 -11.07 -1.25
N VAL A 86 -4.58 -11.95 -1.63
CA VAL A 86 -4.17 -12.15 -3.03
C VAL A 86 -5.33 -12.67 -3.88
N HIS A 87 -6.15 -13.57 -3.34
CA HIS A 87 -7.31 -14.11 -4.04
C HIS A 87 -8.37 -13.02 -4.29
N TYR A 88 -8.66 -12.18 -3.28
CA TYR A 88 -9.53 -11.02 -3.44
C TYR A 88 -8.95 -10.02 -4.45
N LEU A 89 -7.66 -9.71 -4.38
CA LEU A 89 -7.02 -8.82 -5.35
C LEU A 89 -7.20 -9.34 -6.79
N LYS A 90 -6.93 -10.62 -7.02
CA LYS A 90 -6.97 -11.19 -8.39
C LYS A 90 -8.38 -11.46 -8.91
N LYS A 91 -9.32 -11.83 -8.03
CA LYS A 91 -10.64 -12.37 -8.43
C LYS A 91 -11.82 -11.54 -7.95
N GLY A 92 -11.61 -10.59 -7.04
CA GLY A 92 -12.67 -9.80 -6.42
C GLY A 92 -13.65 -10.63 -5.58
N ARG A 93 -13.33 -11.89 -5.28
CA ARG A 93 -14.19 -12.79 -4.50
C ARG A 93 -13.44 -14.00 -3.96
N ILE A 94 -13.96 -14.64 -2.91
CA ILE A 94 -13.58 -15.99 -2.48
C ILE A 94 -14.87 -16.81 -2.32
N GLY A 95 -15.06 -17.82 -3.15
CA GLY A 95 -16.33 -18.56 -3.20
C GLY A 95 -17.52 -17.61 -3.46
N GLY A 96 -18.52 -17.65 -2.58
CA GLY A 96 -19.69 -16.75 -2.63
C GLY A 96 -19.43 -15.33 -2.08
N ASN A 97 -18.30 -15.08 -1.44
CA ASN A 97 -17.98 -13.79 -0.84
C ASN A 97 -17.42 -12.86 -1.91
N ILE A 98 -18.26 -11.95 -2.42
CA ILE A 98 -17.94 -11.05 -3.53
C ILE A 98 -17.73 -9.63 -2.99
N VAL A 99 -16.68 -8.95 -3.46
CA VAL A 99 -16.48 -7.53 -3.24
C VAL A 99 -17.55 -6.75 -4.01
N LYS A 100 -18.58 -6.30 -3.29
CA LYS A 100 -19.69 -5.52 -3.84
C LYS A 100 -19.52 -4.01 -3.67
N GLN A 101 -18.64 -3.62 -2.75
CA GLN A 101 -18.33 -2.24 -2.38
C GLN A 101 -16.84 -2.18 -1.98
N PRO A 102 -16.22 -0.99 -1.96
CA PRO A 102 -14.83 -0.84 -1.56
C PRO A 102 -14.56 -1.50 -0.21
N MET A 103 -13.48 -2.28 -0.13
CA MET A 103 -13.14 -3.09 1.03
C MET A 103 -11.69 -2.88 1.44
N VAL A 104 -11.45 -2.51 2.69
CA VAL A 104 -10.10 -2.51 3.26
C VAL A 104 -9.62 -3.95 3.41
N ILE A 105 -8.42 -4.27 2.92
CA ILE A 105 -7.84 -5.62 2.96
C ILE A 105 -6.76 -5.78 4.03
N GLY A 106 -6.41 -7.02 4.36
CA GLY A 106 -5.46 -7.36 5.43
C GLY A 106 -6.16 -7.73 6.74
N HIS A 107 -5.84 -8.90 7.28
CA HIS A 107 -6.44 -9.45 8.51
C HIS A 107 -5.41 -10.08 9.45
N GLU A 108 -4.12 -9.93 9.18
CA GLU A 108 -3.01 -10.49 9.95
C GLU A 108 -2.17 -9.34 10.54
N SER A 109 -2.76 -8.49 11.38
CA SER A 109 -2.15 -7.23 11.84
C SER A 109 -1.66 -7.25 13.29
N ALA A 110 -0.67 -6.39 13.57
CA ALA A 110 -0.16 -6.09 14.91
C ALA A 110 0.24 -4.61 15.03
N GLY A 111 0.08 -4.04 16.22
CA GLY A 111 0.41 -2.65 16.54
C GLY A 111 0.20 -2.32 18.01
#